data_AF-A0A9E3Y371-F1
#
_entry.id   AF-A0A9E3Y371-F1
#
_cell.length_a   1.000
_cell.length_b   1.000
_cell.length_c   1.000
_cell.angle_alpha   90.00
_cell.angle_beta   90.00
_cell.angle_gamma   90.00
#
_symmetry.space_group_name_H-M   'P 1'
#
loop_
_entity.id
_entity.type
_entity.pdbx_description
1 polymer ?
#
loop_
_entity_poly.entity_id
_entity_poly.type
_entity_poly.pdbx_seq_one_letter_code
_entity_poly.pdbx_strand_id
1 'polypeptide(L)'
;MQRLILIEESLESPLDVLTDSPELSRFSATLEDGQEITVVEYPVGDDDALDLIHAVAAVLKRERFYAHIWRDPYRLCVAFPRCVVDLNRGDLQTIEIAKTIGERCGIPLGEMRFDEMFDTDHPDLQGDGPAS
;
A
#
# COMPACT_ATOMS: atom_id res chain seq x y z
N MET A 1 13.41 -5.70 -6.86
CA MET A 1 12.85 -6.55 -5.79
C MET A 1 11.51 -5.96 -5.43
N GLN A 2 10.44 -6.76 -5.50
CA GLN A 2 9.10 -6.28 -5.20
C GLN A 2 8.93 -6.12 -3.69
N ARG A 3 8.14 -5.14 -3.27
CA ARG A 3 7.92 -4.84 -1.85
C ARG A 3 6.45 -4.63 -1.58
N LEU A 4 5.95 -5.29 -0.53
CA LEU A 4 4.65 -4.99 0.05
C LEU A 4 4.86 -3.89 1.08
N ILE A 5 4.13 -2.80 0.91
CA ILE A 5 4.02 -1.71 1.86
C ILE A 5 2.68 -1.86 2.56
N LEU A 6 2.72 -2.00 3.89
CA LEU A 6 1.55 -2.21 4.72
C LEU A 6 1.57 -1.28 5.93
N ILE A 7 0.41 -0.71 6.26
CA ILE A 7 0.18 -0.07 7.55
C ILE A 7 -0.29 -1.14 8.53
N GLU A 8 0.43 -1.41 9.62
CA GLU A 8 0.12 -2.50 10.57
C GLU A 8 -1.29 -2.33 11.16
N GLU A 9 -1.70 -1.10 11.43
CA GLU A 9 -3.02 -0.74 11.94
C GLU A 9 -4.15 -0.92 10.92
N SER A 10 -3.83 -1.15 9.64
CA SER A 10 -4.84 -1.32 8.58
C SER A 10 -5.50 -2.69 8.55
N LEU A 11 -4.98 -3.68 9.29
CA LEU A 11 -5.47 -5.05 9.26
C LEU A 11 -6.61 -5.30 10.27
N GLU A 12 -7.65 -6.03 9.86
CA GLU A 12 -8.71 -6.56 10.76
C GLU A 12 -8.26 -7.83 11.49
N SER A 13 -7.32 -8.57 10.90
CA SER A 13 -6.72 -9.78 11.45
C SER A 13 -5.27 -9.93 10.98
N PRO A 14 -4.42 -10.63 11.73
CA PRO A 14 -3.06 -10.95 11.27
C PRO A 14 -3.07 -11.63 9.91
N LEU A 15 -2.04 -11.36 9.11
CA LEU A 15 -1.88 -11.98 7.80
C LEU A 15 -0.92 -13.17 7.88
N ASP A 16 -1.48 -14.38 7.96
CA ASP A 16 -0.71 -15.61 8.20
C ASP A 16 0.44 -15.82 7.21
N VAL A 17 0.26 -15.42 5.95
CA VAL A 17 1.29 -15.55 4.89
C VAL A 17 2.53 -14.69 5.14
N LEU A 18 2.45 -13.65 5.98
CA LEU A 18 3.60 -12.83 6.36
C LEU A 18 4.34 -13.34 7.59
N THR A 19 3.81 -14.33 8.31
CA THR A 19 4.36 -14.78 9.62
C THR A 19 5.82 -15.22 9.54
N ASP A 20 6.21 -15.85 8.43
CA ASP A 20 7.58 -16.36 8.21
C ASP A 20 8.40 -15.45 7.26
N SER A 21 7.83 -14.34 6.79
CA SER A 21 8.51 -13.42 5.88
C SER A 21 9.33 -12.40 6.68
N PRO A 22 10.66 -12.29 6.46
CA PRO A 22 11.46 -11.30 7.16
C PRO A 22 11.05 -9.88 6.74
N GLU A 23 10.82 -9.01 7.71
CA GLU A 23 10.59 -7.57 7.47
C GLU A 23 11.84 -6.94 6.82
N LEU A 24 11.63 -6.11 5.80
CA LEU A 24 12.69 -5.26 5.22
C LEU A 24 12.92 -4.02 6.08
N SER A 25 11.83 -3.39 6.50
CA SER A 25 11.85 -2.17 7.29
C SER A 25 10.55 -2.05 8.09
N ARG A 26 10.64 -1.31 9.20
CA ARG A 26 9.53 -0.94 10.06
C ARG A 26 9.80 0.45 10.61
N PHE A 27 8.88 1.38 10.42
CA PHE A 27 9.05 2.75 10.87
C PHE A 27 7.71 3.42 11.17
N SER A 28 7.75 4.46 12.00
CA SER A 28 6.58 5.26 12.33
C SER A 28 6.44 6.41 11.32
N ALA A 29 5.19 6.70 10.95
CA ALA A 29 4.85 7.82 10.09
C ALA A 29 3.57 8.50 10.59
N THR A 30 3.27 9.68 10.05
CA THR A 30 2.05 10.42 10.38
C THR A 30 1.23 10.68 9.12
N LEU A 31 -0.06 10.35 9.18
CA LEU A 31 -1.05 10.66 8.13
C LEU A 31 -1.42 12.16 8.12
N GLU A 32 -2.14 12.62 7.10
CA GLU A 32 -2.50 14.04 6.96
C GLU A 32 -3.33 14.58 8.13
N ASP A 33 -4.15 13.74 8.76
CA ASP A 33 -4.97 14.09 9.93
C ASP A 33 -4.22 14.06 11.26
N GLY A 34 -2.92 13.78 11.24
CA GLY A 34 -2.07 13.69 12.42
C GLY A 34 -2.08 12.32 13.11
N GLN A 35 -2.77 11.32 12.55
CA GLN A 35 -2.73 9.96 13.09
C GLN A 35 -1.32 9.37 12.91
N GLU A 36 -0.73 8.89 14.00
CA GLU A 36 0.48 8.07 13.96
C GLU A 36 0.16 6.65 13.50
N ILE A 37 1.00 6.11 12.63
CA ILE A 37 0.87 4.78 12.04
C ILE A 37 2.22 4.08 11.99
N THR A 38 2.17 2.75 11.90
CA THR A 38 3.34 1.89 11.74
C THR A 38 3.35 1.33 10.33
N VAL A 39 4.36 1.71 9.55
CA VAL A 39 4.57 1.17 8.21
C VAL A 39 5.56 0.03 8.30
N VAL A 40 5.21 -1.09 7.66
CA VAL A 40 6.04 -2.28 7.57
C VAL A 40 6.21 -2.66 6.12
N GLU A 41 7.45 -2.91 5.71
CA GLU A 41 7.77 -3.38 4.37
C GLU A 41 8.22 -4.83 4.38
N TYR A 42 7.69 -5.62 3.45
CA TYR A 42 8.06 -7.04 3.27
C TYR A 42 8.61 -7.28 1.86
N PRO A 43 9.60 -8.17 1.68
CA PRO A 43 10.01 -8.58 0.35
C PRO A 43 8.92 -9.46 -0.26
N VAL A 44 8.68 -9.30 -1.55
CA VAL A 44 7.69 -10.09 -2.28
C VAL A 44 8.38 -10.83 -3.42
N GLY A 45 8.16 -12.15 -3.49
CA GLY A 45 8.62 -12.99 -4.60
C GLY A 45 7.87 -12.64 -5.89
N ASP A 46 8.54 -12.80 -7.03
CA ASP A 46 7.96 -12.38 -8.32
C ASP A 46 6.65 -13.11 -8.67
N ASP A 47 6.56 -14.38 -8.28
CA ASP A 47 5.41 -15.24 -8.52
C ASP A 47 4.28 -15.07 -7.49
N ASP A 48 4.57 -14.48 -6.31
CA ASP A 48 3.65 -14.45 -5.17
C ASP A 48 2.84 -13.15 -5.07
N ALA A 49 3.23 -12.10 -5.81
CA ALA A 49 2.72 -10.75 -5.58
C ALA A 49 1.20 -10.61 -5.75
N LEU A 50 0.59 -11.31 -6.72
CA LEU A 50 -0.87 -11.26 -6.91
C LEU A 50 -1.61 -11.97 -5.77
N ASP A 51 -1.18 -13.18 -5.43
CA ASP A 51 -1.84 -13.97 -4.37
C ASP A 51 -1.70 -13.26 -3.02
N LEU A 52 -0.52 -12.70 -2.73
CA LEU A 52 -0.26 -11.92 -1.52
C LEU A 52 -1.15 -10.68 -1.44
N ILE A 53 -1.21 -9.85 -2.50
CA ILE A 53 -2.01 -8.61 -2.44
C ILE A 53 -3.51 -8.88 -2.33
N HIS A 54 -4.00 -9.99 -2.89
CA HIS A 54 -5.36 -10.45 -2.69
C HIS A 54 -5.61 -10.92 -1.25
N ALA A 55 -4.66 -11.64 -0.65
CA ALA A 55 -4.74 -12.03 0.76
C ALA A 55 -4.77 -10.80 1.68
N VAL A 56 -3.93 -9.79 1.41
CA VAL A 56 -3.96 -8.49 2.11
C VAL A 56 -5.32 -7.83 1.96
N ALA A 57 -5.84 -7.70 0.72
CA ALA A 57 -7.13 -7.07 0.45
C ALA A 57 -8.30 -7.75 1.18
N ALA A 58 -8.20 -9.04 1.49
CA ALA A 58 -9.22 -9.79 2.21
C ALA A 58 -9.28 -9.47 3.71
N VAL A 59 -8.18 -8.97 4.29
CA VAL A 59 -8.06 -8.68 5.73
C VAL A 59 -7.90 -7.19 6.04
N LEU A 60 -7.88 -6.31 5.04
CA LEU A 60 -7.87 -4.86 5.26
C LEU A 60 -9.16 -4.38 5.91
N LYS A 61 -9.03 -3.45 6.87
CA LYS A 61 -10.12 -2.69 7.46
C LYS A 61 -10.91 -1.98 6.38
N ARG A 62 -12.23 -2.00 6.51
CA ARG A 62 -13.17 -1.48 5.51
C ARG A 62 -12.96 -0.01 5.12
N GLU A 63 -12.38 0.79 6.00
CA GLU A 63 -12.27 2.23 5.86
C GLU A 63 -10.85 2.72 6.14
N ARG A 64 -10.53 3.92 5.61
CA ARG A 64 -9.35 4.75 5.87
C ARG A 64 -8.01 4.27 5.31
N PHE A 65 -7.83 2.97 5.08
CA PHE A 65 -6.53 2.42 4.70
C PHE A 65 -6.52 1.70 3.36
N TYR A 66 -5.33 1.68 2.76
CA TYR A 66 -4.96 0.82 1.64
C TYR A 66 -3.57 0.24 1.90
N ALA A 67 -3.22 -0.81 1.18
CA ALA A 67 -1.86 -1.35 1.10
C ALA A 67 -1.44 -1.39 -0.35
N HIS A 68 -0.14 -1.53 -0.63
CA HIS A 68 0.29 -1.67 -2.01
C HIS A 68 1.54 -2.53 -2.16
N ILE A 69 1.69 -3.13 -3.34
CA ILE A 69 2.94 -3.75 -3.77
C ILE A 69 3.57 -2.87 -4.83
N TRP A 70 4.75 -2.35 -4.52
CA TRP A 70 5.64 -1.77 -5.53
C TRP A 70 6.38 -2.92 -6.22
N ARG A 71 6.16 -3.10 -7.53
CA ARG A 71 6.80 -4.19 -8.29
C ARG A 71 8.07 -3.71 -8.97
N ASP A 72 7.92 -2.62 -9.72
CA ASP A 72 8.97 -2.00 -10.51
C ASP A 72 8.58 -0.52 -10.78
N PRO A 73 9.48 0.30 -11.37
CA PRO A 73 9.22 1.73 -11.62
C PRO A 73 8.04 2.05 -12.57
N TYR A 74 7.38 1.04 -13.14
CA TYR A 74 6.26 1.16 -14.05
C TYR A 74 5.00 0.44 -13.55
N ARG A 75 5.07 -0.37 -12.49
CA ARG A 75 3.95 -1.20 -12.02
C ARG A 75 3.80 -1.19 -10.51
N LEU A 76 2.56 -0.96 -10.08
CA LEU A 76 2.14 -0.96 -8.68
C LEU A 76 0.81 -1.68 -8.56
N CYS A 77 0.58 -2.41 -7.47
CA CYS A 77 -0.72 -3.02 -7.15
C CYS A 77 -1.25 -2.36 -5.88
N VAL A 78 -2.42 -1.75 -5.93
CA VAL A 78 -3.08 -1.18 -4.74
C VAL A 78 -4.16 -2.14 -4.25
N ALA A 79 -4.09 -2.53 -2.98
CA ALA A 79 -5.16 -3.22 -2.29
C ALA A 79 -6.02 -2.24 -1.51
N PHE A 80 -7.31 -2.27 -1.82
CA PHE A 80 -8.39 -1.77 -1.00
C PHE A 80 -9.13 -2.96 -0.37
N PRO A 81 -10.01 -2.73 0.62
CA PRO A 81 -10.85 -3.79 1.17
C PRO A 81 -11.63 -4.52 0.07
N ARG A 82 -11.30 -5.80 -0.15
CA ARG A 82 -11.90 -6.70 -1.15
C ARG A 82 -11.73 -6.25 -2.61
N CYS A 83 -10.78 -5.38 -2.90
CA CYS A 83 -10.52 -4.91 -4.26
C CYS A 83 -9.03 -4.70 -4.47
N VAL A 84 -8.50 -5.17 -5.60
CA VAL A 84 -7.11 -4.93 -6.00
C VAL A 84 -7.15 -4.22 -7.34
N VAL A 85 -6.29 -3.22 -7.51
CA VAL A 85 -6.14 -2.47 -8.75
C VAL A 85 -4.67 -2.51 -9.17
N ASP A 86 -4.42 -3.01 -10.38
CA ASP A 86 -3.10 -2.96 -11.02
C ASP A 86 -2.93 -1.61 -11.71
N LEU A 87 -1.93 -0.85 -11.28
CA LEU A 87 -1.58 0.46 -11.82
C LEU A 87 -0.36 0.35 -12.71
N ASN A 88 -0.46 0.94 -13.89
CA ASN A 88 0.67 1.12 -14.81
C ASN A 88 1.02 2.61 -14.89
N ARG A 89 2.31 2.92 -14.89
CA ARG A 89 2.79 4.30 -15.04
C ARG A 89 2.26 4.92 -16.33
N GLY A 90 1.64 6.09 -16.21
CA GLY A 90 1.04 6.82 -17.34
C GLY A 90 -0.40 6.43 -17.68
N ASP A 91 -0.95 5.37 -17.06
CA ASP A 91 -2.38 5.03 -17.18
C ASP A 91 -3.21 5.87 -16.20
N LEU A 92 -3.45 7.11 -16.58
CA LEU A 92 -4.22 8.07 -15.77
C LEU A 92 -5.64 7.58 -15.51
N GLN A 93 -6.25 6.83 -16.44
CA GLN A 93 -7.61 6.35 -16.26
C GLN A 93 -7.70 5.34 -15.10
N THR A 94 -6.77 4.39 -15.05
CA THR A 94 -6.76 3.38 -13.98
C THR A 94 -6.38 4.01 -12.63
N ILE A 95 -5.49 5.01 -12.62
CA ILE A 95 -5.18 5.80 -11.41
C ILE A 95 -6.44 6.51 -10.88
N GLU A 96 -7.21 7.18 -11.74
CA GLU A 96 -8.46 7.84 -11.34
C GLU A 96 -9.51 6.85 -10.83
N ILE A 97 -9.58 5.65 -11.42
CA ILE A 97 -10.43 4.55 -10.92
C ILE A 97 -9.99 4.13 -9.52
N ALA A 98 -8.69 3.95 -9.28
CA ALA A 98 -8.17 3.59 -7.96
C ALA A 98 -8.48 4.68 -6.91
N LYS A 99 -8.31 5.96 -7.25
CA LYS A 99 -8.69 7.09 -6.39
C LYS A 99 -10.18 7.06 -6.06
N THR A 100 -11.04 6.84 -7.06
CA THR A 100 -12.49 6.73 -6.86
C THR A 100 -12.86 5.56 -5.93
N ILE A 101 -12.15 4.43 -6.01
CA ILE A 101 -12.35 3.30 -5.11
C ILE A 101 -11.92 3.69 -3.69
N GLY A 102 -10.75 4.29 -3.53
CA GLY A 102 -10.24 4.69 -2.23
C GLY A 102 -11.09 5.76 -1.54
N GLU A 103 -11.65 6.72 -2.28
CA GLU A 103 -12.63 7.69 -1.76
C GLU A 103 -13.85 6.98 -1.16
N ARG A 104 -14.34 5.91 -1.79
CA ARG A 104 -15.46 5.10 -1.27
C ARG A 104 -15.07 4.31 -0.02
N CYS A 105 -13.79 4.05 0.17
CA CYS A 105 -13.22 3.50 1.40
C CYS A 105 -12.88 4.61 2.43
N GLY A 106 -13.23 5.87 2.17
CA GLY A 106 -12.97 6.97 3.11
C GLY A 106 -11.50 7.38 3.19
N ILE A 107 -10.70 7.09 2.16
CA ILE A 107 -9.31 7.54 2.06
C ILE A 107 -9.31 8.96 1.43
N PRO A 108 -8.69 9.97 2.07
CA PRO A 108 -8.54 11.31 1.53
C PRO A 108 -7.75 11.31 0.22
N LEU A 109 -8.16 12.14 -0.74
CA LEU A 109 -7.46 12.30 -2.02
C LEU A 109 -5.99 12.71 -1.86
N GLY A 110 -5.67 13.50 -0.83
CA GLY A 110 -4.30 13.94 -0.53
C GLY A 110 -3.35 12.80 -0.18
N GLU A 111 -3.88 11.70 0.36
CA GLU A 111 -3.11 10.50 0.71
C GLU A 111 -3.01 9.51 -0.47
N MET A 112 -3.84 9.66 -1.52
CA MET A 112 -3.87 8.76 -2.68
C MET A 112 -2.98 9.25 -3.83
N ARG A 113 -1.70 9.50 -3.53
CA ARG A 113 -0.68 10.03 -4.48
C ARG A 113 -0.06 8.95 -5.36
N PHE A 114 -0.89 8.07 -5.94
CA PHE A 114 -0.44 6.88 -6.66
C PHE A 114 0.45 7.17 -7.87
N ASP A 115 0.29 8.32 -8.51
CA ASP A 115 1.12 8.77 -9.63
C ASP A 115 2.56 9.10 -9.20
N GLU A 116 2.74 9.55 -7.96
CA GLU A 116 4.05 9.88 -7.39
C GLU A 116 4.75 8.64 -6.82
N MET A 117 3.98 7.61 -6.45
CA MET A 117 4.49 6.35 -5.88
C MET A 117 5.43 5.56 -6.82
N PHE A 118 5.42 5.87 -8.12
CA PHE A 118 6.36 5.29 -9.08
C PHE A 118 7.79 5.84 -8.93
N ASP A 119 7.92 7.07 -8.44
CA ASP A 119 9.19 7.79 -8.34
C ASP A 119 9.66 7.96 -6.89
N THR A 120 8.73 8.02 -5.95
CA THR A 120 8.97 8.16 -4.50
C THR A 120 8.18 7.10 -3.77
N ASP A 121 8.80 6.38 -2.83
CA ASP A 121 8.19 5.19 -2.22
C ASP A 121 6.97 5.49 -1.34
N HIS A 122 7.04 6.58 -0.56
CA HIS A 122 5.99 6.98 0.40
C HIS A 122 5.71 8.49 0.29
N PRO A 123 5.12 8.97 -0.82
CA PRO A 123 4.92 10.41 -1.05
C PRO A 123 3.88 11.02 -0.11
N ASP A 124 3.00 10.21 0.48
CA ASP A 124 1.92 10.61 1.37
C ASP A 124 2.32 10.65 2.86
N LEU A 125 3.51 10.17 3.22
CA LEU A 125 3.96 10.10 4.61
C LEU A 125 4.85 11.28 5.00
N GLN A 126 4.66 11.77 6.23
CA GLN A 126 5.59 12.69 6.90
C GLN A 126 6.25 11.96 8.09
N GLY A 127 7.57 12.08 8.25
CA GLY A 127 8.31 11.50 9.39
C GLY A 127 9.72 11.00 9.06
N ASP A 128 10.38 10.38 10.05
CA ASP A 128 11.70 9.73 9.92
C ASP A 128 11.59 8.39 9.15
N GLY A 129 11.09 8.45 7.91
CA GLY A 129 11.14 7.30 7.00
C GLY A 129 12.58 6.91 6.67
N PRO A 130 12.85 5.65 6.26
CA PRO A 130 14.18 5.25 5.84
C PRO A 130 14.64 6.17 4.70
N ALA A 131 15.77 6.87 4.91
CA ALA A 131 16.39 7.67 3.87
C ALA A 131 16.58 6.81 2.62
N SER A 132 15.99 7.25 1.51
CA SER A 132 16.08 6.60 0.20
C SER A 132 17.53 6.42 -0.26
#